data_AF-A0A2T7WFN9-F1
#
_entry.id   AF-A0A2T7WFN9-F1
#
_cell.length_a   1.000
_cell.length_b   1.000
_cell.length_c   1.000
_cell.angle_alpha   90.00
_cell.angle_beta   90.00
_cell.angle_gamma   90.00
#
_symmetry.space_group_name_H-M   'P 1'
#
loop_
_entity.id
_entity.type
_entity.pdbx_description
1 polymer ?
#
loop_
_entity_poly.entity_id
_entity_poly.type
_entity_poly.pdbx_seq_one_letter_code
_entity_poly.pdbx_strand_id
1 'polypeptide(L)' 'MSEPRGVFVGLTTLDVVHVVDRAPAPNEKVTATAQFLAAGGPAARNCAVAVTFSF' A
#
# COMPACT_ATOMS: atom_id res chain seq x y z
N MET A 1 27.21 -8.24 16.50
CA MET A 1 26.56 -8.86 15.32
C MET A 1 25.92 -7.74 14.51
N SER A 2 26.04 -7.77 13.18
CA SER A 2 25.36 -6.80 12.30
C SER A 2 23.92 -7.24 12.06
N GLU A 3 22.95 -6.32 12.18
CA GLU A 3 21.56 -6.60 11.80
C GLU A 3 21.42 -6.79 10.27
N PRO A 4 20.43 -7.58 9.81
CA PRO A 4 20.12 -7.71 8.38
C PRO A 4 19.75 -6.34 7.79
N ARG A 5 20.33 -6.00 6.63
CA ARG A 5 20.03 -4.74 5.92
C ARG A 5 19.67 -5.02 4.46
N GLY A 6 18.58 -4.42 3.99
CA GLY A 6 18.16 -4.43 2.59
C GLY A 6 17.94 -3.01 2.07
N VAL A 7 18.29 -2.78 0.80
CA VAL A 7 18.01 -1.52 0.10
C VAL A 7 17.05 -1.83 -1.04
N PHE A 8 15.88 -1.19 -1.03
CA PHE A 8 14.83 -1.38 -2.04
C PHE A 8 14.69 -0.10 -2.85
N VAL A 9 14.96 -0.19 -4.15
CA VAL A 9 14.90 0.95 -5.07
C VAL A 9 13.74 0.76 -6.04
N GLY A 10 12.87 1.76 -6.13
CA GLY A 10 11.71 1.76 -7.01
C GLY A 10 10.62 2.71 -6.51
N LEU A 11 9.48 2.71 -7.19
CA LEU A 11 8.35 3.56 -6.82
C LEU A 11 7.80 3.16 -5.45
N THR A 12 7.60 4.18 -4.61
CA THR A 12 6.93 4.09 -3.32
C THR A 12 5.73 5.04 -3.36
N THR A 13 4.56 4.54 -3.00
CA THR A 13 3.31 5.30 -2.99
C THR A 13 2.68 5.32 -1.60
N LEU A 14 1.82 6.31 -1.37
CA LEU A 14 0.81 6.25 -0.32
C LEU A 14 -0.50 5.84 -1.00
N ASP A 15 -0.97 4.64 -0.68
CA ASP A 15 -2.23 4.13 -1.20
C ASP A 15 -3.37 4.67 -0.33
N VAL A 16 -4.33 5.36 -0.95
CA VAL A 16 -5.57 5.80 -0.31
C VAL A 16 -6.71 4.91 -0.79
N VAL A 17 -7.16 4.01 0.08
CA VAL A 17 -8.19 3.03 -0.25
C VAL A 17 -9.54 3.52 0.28
N HIS A 18 -10.51 3.67 -0.62
CA HIS A 18 -11.89 4.03 -0.28
C HIS A 18 -12.78 2.80 -0.40
N VAL A 19 -13.48 2.45 0.68
CA VAL A 19 -14.46 1.37 0.66
C VAL A 19 -15.81 1.95 0.21
N VAL A 20 -16.39 1.32 -0.81
CA VAL A 20 -17.69 1.69 -1.40
C VAL A 20 -18.46 0.41 -1.69
N ASP A 21 -19.79 0.46 -1.57
CA ASP A 21 -20.65 -0.72 -1.76
C ASP A 21 -20.62 -1.24 -3.21
N ARG A 22 -20.38 -0.34 -4.18
CA ARG A 22 -20.19 -0.65 -5.59
C ARG A 22 -19.31 0.38 -6.28
N ALA A 23 -18.70 -0.02 -7.40
CA ALA A 23 -17.97 0.91 -8.25
C ALA A 23 -18.88 2.07 -8.71
N PRO A 24 -18.39 3.33 -8.73
CA PRO A 24 -19.17 4.45 -9.22
C PRO A 24 -19.50 4.32 -10.71
N ALA A 25 -20.70 4.70 -11.11
CA ALA A 25 -21.07 4.86 -12.51
C ALA A 25 -20.36 6.09 -13.14
N PRO A 26 -20.31 6.22 -14.48
CA PRO A 26 -19.75 7.40 -15.13
C PRO A 26 -20.40 8.69 -14.62
N ASN A 27 -19.57 9.66 -14.22
CA ASN A 27 -19.98 10.95 -13.66
C ASN A 27 -20.75 10.88 -12.33
N GLU A 28 -20.76 9.72 -11.66
CA GLU A 28 -21.32 9.58 -10.31
C GLU A 28 -20.25 9.91 -9.27
N LYS A 29 -20.63 10.68 -8.24
CA LYS A 29 -19.84 10.83 -7.02
C LYS A 29 -20.47 9.99 -5.93
N VAL A 30 -19.66 9.23 -5.22
CA VAL A 30 -20.08 8.44 -4.05
C VAL A 30 -19.29 8.88 -2.82
N THR A 31 -19.85 8.64 -1.64
CA THR A 31 -19.14 8.83 -0.37
C THR A 31 -18.62 7.47 0.10
N ALA A 32 -17.36 7.41 0.51
CA ALA A 32 -16.78 6.20 1.05
C ALA A 32 -17.36 5.88 2.45
N THR A 33 -17.60 4.61 2.73
CA THR A 33 -18.05 4.15 4.06
C THR A 33 -16.87 4.01 5.04
N ALA A 34 -15.68 3.79 4.50
CA ALA A 34 -14.42 3.78 5.23
C ALA A 34 -13.25 4.20 4.32
N GLN A 35 -12.16 4.64 4.94
CA GLN A 35 -10.91 4.96 4.27
C GLN A 35 -9.71 4.36 5.01
N PHE A 36 -8.76 3.82 4.26
CA PHE A 36 -7.49 3.33 4.79
C PHE A 36 -6.32 3.99 4.07
N LEU A 37 -5.24 4.21 4.81
CA LEU A 37 -3.95 4.63 4.28
C LEU A 37 -2.97 3.47 4.41
N ALA A 38 -2.24 3.17 3.34
CA ALA A 38 -1.22 2.13 3.35
C ALA A 38 0.01 2.55 2.56
N ALA A 39 1.18 2.02 2.94
CA ALA A 39 2.37 2.14 2.13
C ALA A 39 2.27 1.18 0.92
N GLY A 40 2.51 1.70 -0.28
CA GLY A 40 2.31 0.98 -1.52
C GLY A 40 3.45 1.15 -2.52
N GLY A 41 3.19 0.67 -3.73
CA GLY A 41 4.17 0.64 -4.81
C GLY A 41 5.14 -0.55 -4.71
N PRO A 42 5.86 -0.87 -5.80
CA PRO A 42 6.72 -2.05 -5.86
C PRO A 42 7.84 -2.05 -4.81
N ALA A 43 8.46 -0.90 -4.53
CA ALA A 43 9.57 -0.84 -3.59
C ALA A 43 9.12 -1.03 -2.13
N ALA A 44 8.04 -0.36 -1.70
CA ALA A 44 7.53 -0.49 -0.34
C ALA A 44 6.96 -1.89 -0.07
N ARG A 45 6.26 -2.49 -1.05
CA ARG A 45 5.77 -3.87 -0.93
C ARG A 45 6.92 -4.87 -0.76
N ASN A 46 7.98 -4.75 -1.55
CA ASN A 46 9.14 -5.64 -1.44
C ASN A 46 9.88 -5.47 -0.10
N CYS A 47 9.98 -4.23 0.39
CA CYS A 47 10.52 -3.95 1.72
C CYS A 47 9.68 -4.63 2.81
N ALA A 48 8.36 -4.48 2.78
CA ALA A 48 7.44 -5.10 3.73
C ALA A 48 7.52 -6.64 3.73
N VAL A 49 7.63 -7.27 2.55
CA VAL A 49 7.85 -8.71 2.42
C VAL A 49 9.17 -9.12 3.06
N ALA A 50 10.27 -8.44 2.74
CA ALA A 50 11.58 -8.81 3.26
C ALA A 50 11.68 -8.74 4.79
N VAL A 51 11.05 -7.75 5.43
CA VAL A 51 11.02 -7.64 6.90
C VAL A 51 10.07 -8.66 7.55
N THR A 52 9.08 -9.16 6.83
CA THR A 52 8.12 -10.16 7.35
C THR A 52 8.71 -11.57 7.36
N PHE A 53 9.66 -11.90 6.47
CA PHE A 53 10.26 -13.24 6.36
C PHE A 53 11.69 -13.34 6.96
N SER A 54 12.19 -12.27 7.58
CA SER A 54 13.48 -12.29 8.28
C SER A 54 13.29 -12.87 9.70
N PHE A 55 13.47 -14.18 9.86
CA PHE A 55 13.50 -14.91 11.15
C PHE A 55 14.83 -15.62 11.33
#